data_AF-A0A2V5PIL1-F1
#
_entry.id   AF-A0A2V5PIL1-F1
#
_cell.length_a   1.000
_cell.length_b   1.000
_cell.length_c   1.000
_cell.angle_alpha   90.00
_cell.angle_beta   90.00
_cell.angle_gamma   90.00
#
_symmetry.space_group_name_H-M   'P 1'
#
loop_
_entity.id
_entity.type
_entity.pdbx_description
1 polymer ?
#
loop_
_entity_poly.entity_id
_entity_poly.type
_entity_poly.pdbx_seq_one_letter_code
_entity_poly.pdbx_strand_id
1 'polypeptide(L)'
;MSSNDPPSSRGFSGSAGARGASNEETLKTEKLQIERKSFAFALKENPRGRFLRITEDVGGRRDTIIVPATGLEEFKRLIEDMLKLSAETPPKTHQP
;
A
#
# COMPACT_ATOMS: atom_id res chain seq x y z
N MET A 1 -27.36 38.84 28.36
CA MET A 1 -27.56 37.96 27.19
C MET A 1 -26.19 37.70 26.60
N SER A 2 -25.48 36.73 27.17
CA SER A 2 -24.11 36.37 26.78
C SER A 2 -24.10 34.89 26.50
N SER A 3 -23.79 34.54 25.26
CA SER A 3 -22.85 33.49 24.87
C SER A 3 -23.04 33.18 23.39
N ASN A 4 -21.95 33.40 22.66
CA ASN A 4 -21.80 33.21 21.24
C ASN A 4 -21.26 31.79 21.06
N ASP A 5 -22.10 30.84 20.66
CA ASP A 5 -21.68 29.47 20.38
C ASP A 5 -21.22 29.34 18.93
N PRO A 6 -19.98 28.89 18.64
CA PRO A 6 -19.58 28.54 17.29
C PRO A 6 -19.99 27.09 16.97
N PRO A 7 -20.73 26.81 15.88
CA PRO A 7 -20.83 25.44 15.40
C PRO A 7 -19.55 25.07 14.65
N SER A 8 -18.65 24.35 15.32
CA SER A 8 -17.50 23.67 14.68
C SER A 8 -17.65 22.15 14.79
N SER A 9 -18.69 21.58 14.17
CA SER A 9 -18.64 20.19 13.71
C SER A 9 -18.13 20.19 12.28
N ARG A 10 -16.81 20.37 12.14
CA ARG A 10 -16.09 20.05 10.90
C ARG A 10 -16.37 18.59 10.60
N GLY A 11 -17.29 18.36 9.66
CA GLY A 11 -17.44 17.08 9.00
C GLY A 11 -16.06 16.64 8.54
N PHE A 12 -15.70 15.42 8.89
CA PHE A 12 -14.56 14.71 8.30
C PHE A 12 -14.92 14.41 6.84
N SER A 13 -14.95 15.48 6.03
CA SER A 13 -14.80 15.39 4.59
C SER A 13 -13.35 14.98 4.36
N GLY A 14 -13.11 13.68 4.44
CA GLY A 14 -11.93 13.07 3.86
C GLY A 14 -12.01 13.20 2.36
N SER A 15 -11.74 14.41 1.85
CA SER A 15 -11.29 14.61 0.47
C SER A 15 -9.90 13.95 0.35
N ALA A 16 -9.89 12.63 0.14
CA ALA A 16 -8.86 12.04 -0.68
C ALA A 16 -9.28 12.35 -2.12
N GLY A 17 -8.67 13.41 -2.64
CA GLY A 17 -9.10 14.11 -3.83
C GLY A 17 -9.33 13.23 -5.05
N ALA A 18 -10.18 13.79 -5.92
CA ALA A 18 -10.29 13.44 -7.32
C ALA A 18 -8.94 13.03 -7.93
N ARG A 19 -8.78 11.74 -8.24
CA ARG A 19 -7.87 11.31 -9.30
C ARG A 19 -8.76 11.09 -10.51
N GLY A 20 -8.96 12.20 -11.23
CA GLY A 20 -9.97 12.34 -12.28
C GLY A 20 -9.91 11.22 -13.29
N ALA A 21 -11.08 10.70 -13.69
CA ALA A 21 -11.32 9.79 -14.81
C ALA A 21 -10.11 8.92 -15.18
N SER A 22 -9.44 8.32 -14.18
CA SER A 22 -8.39 7.38 -14.45
C SER A 22 -9.14 6.19 -15.00
N ASN A 23 -8.93 5.84 -16.27
CA ASN A 23 -9.42 4.61 -16.90
C ASN A 23 -8.76 3.40 -16.21
N GLU A 24 -8.79 3.33 -14.88
CA GLU A 24 -8.16 2.35 -14.02
C GLU A 24 -9.24 1.76 -13.11
N GLU A 25 -9.75 0.61 -13.49
CA GLU A 25 -10.66 -0.20 -12.67
C GLU A 25 -9.86 -0.91 -11.56
N THR A 26 -10.42 -1.00 -10.36
CA THR A 26 -9.79 -1.74 -9.25
C THR A 26 -10.45 -3.11 -9.14
N LEU A 27 -9.69 -4.17 -9.40
CA LEU A 27 -10.19 -5.55 -9.36
C LEU A 27 -10.12 -6.12 -7.94
N LYS A 28 -9.03 -5.83 -7.22
CA LYS A 28 -8.84 -6.29 -5.84
C LYS A 28 -7.93 -5.34 -5.08
N THR A 29 -8.20 -5.14 -3.79
CA THR A 29 -7.29 -4.45 -2.87
C THR A 29 -7.12 -5.26 -1.60
N GLU A 30 -5.88 -5.32 -1.11
CA GLU A 30 -5.52 -5.93 0.18
C GLU A 30 -4.57 -5.00 0.93
N LYS A 31 -4.58 -5.10 2.27
CA LYS A 31 -3.66 -4.36 3.13
C LYS A 31 -2.92 -5.33 4.04
N LEU A 32 -1.66 -5.02 4.30
CA LEU A 32 -0.80 -5.80 5.17
C LEU A 32 -0.01 -4.86 6.08
N GLN A 33 -0.12 -5.05 7.39
CA GLN A 33 0.69 -4.34 8.37
C GLN A 33 1.84 -5.24 8.80
N ILE A 34 3.08 -4.74 8.71
CA ILE A 34 4.27 -5.40 9.26
C ILE A 34 5.03 -4.36 10.08
N GLU A 35 5.13 -4.59 11.39
CA GLU A 35 5.70 -3.63 12.33
C GLU A 35 5.08 -2.23 12.15
N ARG A 36 5.90 -1.20 11.88
CA ARG A 36 5.49 0.19 11.62
C ARG A 36 5.12 0.47 10.17
N LYS A 37 5.24 -0.50 9.27
CA LYS A 37 5.00 -0.33 7.83
C LYS A 37 3.62 -0.85 7.44
N SER A 38 2.86 -0.02 6.72
CA SER A 38 1.59 -0.42 6.10
C SER A 38 1.78 -0.59 4.60
N PHE A 39 1.48 -1.77 4.07
CA PHE A 39 1.49 -2.05 2.65
C PHE A 39 0.05 -2.13 2.13
N ALA A 40 -0.22 -1.50 0.99
CA ALA A 40 -1.47 -1.66 0.25
C ALA A 40 -1.17 -2.23 -1.14
N PHE A 41 -1.82 -3.33 -1.46
CA PHE A 41 -1.70 -4.04 -2.74
C PHE A 41 -3.01 -3.84 -3.49
N ALA A 42 -2.97 -3.21 -4.67
CA ALA A 42 -4.15 -3.00 -5.50
C ALA A 42 -3.92 -3.58 -6.90
N LEU A 43 -4.63 -4.66 -7.25
CA LEU A 43 -4.68 -5.18 -8.61
C LEU A 43 -5.69 -4.34 -9.39
N LYS A 44 -5.20 -3.69 -10.45
CA LYS A 44 -5.96 -2.75 -11.26
C LYS A 44 -5.88 -3.11 -12.75
N GLU A 45 -6.81 -2.58 -13.53
CA GLU A 45 -6.87 -2.75 -14.97
C GLU A 45 -7.09 -1.41 -15.66
N ASN A 46 -6.36 -1.16 -16.75
CA ASN A 46 -6.59 -0.02 -17.62
C ASN A 46 -6.57 -0.47 -19.10
N PRO A 47 -6.84 0.41 -20.09
CA PRO A 47 -6.82 0.02 -21.50
C PRO A 47 -5.47 -0.55 -22.01
N ARG A 48 -4.36 -0.38 -21.27
CA ARG A 48 -3.05 -0.98 -21.58
C ARG A 48 -2.86 -2.35 -20.94
N GLY A 49 -3.78 -2.80 -20.09
CA GLY A 49 -3.78 -4.09 -19.42
C GLY A 49 -3.82 -4.00 -17.89
N ARG A 50 -3.53 -5.13 -17.25
CA ARG A 50 -3.57 -5.30 -15.79
C ARG A 50 -2.22 -5.03 -15.15
N PHE A 51 -2.25 -4.49 -13.93
CA PHE A 51 -1.05 -4.22 -13.13
C PHE A 51 -1.35 -4.26 -11.64
N LEU A 52 -0.34 -4.60 -10.84
CA LEU A 52 -0.38 -4.52 -9.39
C LEU A 52 0.30 -3.24 -8.94
N ARG A 53 -0.42 -2.38 -8.21
CA ARG A 53 0.14 -1.22 -7.52
C ARG A 53 0.42 -1.60 -6.07
N ILE A 54 1.67 -1.45 -5.63
CA ILE A 54 2.08 -1.70 -4.25
C ILE A 54 2.48 -0.37 -3.65
N THR A 55 1.82 0.03 -2.56
CA THR A 55 2.10 1.26 -1.81
C THR A 55 2.62 0.90 -0.44
N GLU A 56 3.78 1.41 -0.06
CA GLU A 56 4.30 1.39 1.31
C GLU A 56 3.99 2.73 1.98
N ASP A 57 3.51 2.70 3.21
CA ASP A 57 3.32 3.86 4.08
C ASP A 57 4.09 3.64 5.40
N VAL A 58 5.00 4.56 5.73
CA VAL A 58 5.77 4.56 6.98
C VAL A 58 5.58 5.89 7.67
N GLY A 59 4.63 5.94 8.62
CA GLY A 59 4.36 7.15 9.39
C GLY A 59 3.96 8.35 8.53
N GLY A 60 3.25 8.12 7.42
CA GLY A 60 2.78 9.16 6.50
C GLY A 60 3.68 9.36 5.27
N ARG A 61 4.89 8.80 5.24
CA ARG A 61 5.72 8.79 4.04
C ARG A 61 5.27 7.64 3.14
N ARG A 62 4.86 7.96 1.92
CA ARG A 62 4.32 6.99 0.95
C ARG A 62 5.24 6.80 -0.24
N ASP A 63 5.64 5.55 -0.47
CA ASP A 63 6.37 5.10 -1.65
C ASP A 63 5.48 4.13 -2.45
N THR A 64 5.57 4.14 -3.77
CA THR A 64 4.70 3.32 -4.64
C THR A 64 5.45 2.76 -5.83
N ILE A 65 5.24 1.47 -6.09
CA ILE A 65 5.70 0.79 -7.31
C ILE A 65 4.52 0.20 -8.07
N ILE A 66 4.71 -0.01 -9.37
CA ILE A 66 3.74 -0.66 -10.25
C ILE A 66 4.43 -1.83 -10.94
N VAL A 67 3.83 -3.01 -10.82
CA VAL A 67 4.28 -4.25 -11.46
C VAL A 67 3.25 -4.65 -12.52
N PRO A 68 3.61 -4.72 -13.82
CA PRO A 68 2.72 -5.24 -14.84
C PRO A 68 2.28 -6.67 -14.52
N ALA A 69 1.02 -7.03 -14.84
CA ALA A 69 0.49 -8.36 -14.56
C ALA A 69 1.32 -9.49 -15.21
N THR A 70 1.95 -9.20 -16.35
CA THR A 70 2.84 -10.13 -17.08
C THR A 70 4.07 -10.56 -16.28
N GLY A 71 4.52 -9.76 -15.31
CA GLY A 71 5.68 -10.05 -14.46
C GLY A 71 5.35 -10.64 -13.09
N LEU A 72 4.07 -10.81 -12.74
CA LEU A 72 3.68 -11.21 -11.38
C LEU A 72 4.08 -12.64 -11.01
N GLU A 73 4.09 -13.55 -11.97
CA GLU A 73 4.52 -14.94 -11.74
C GLU A 73 6.01 -15.01 -11.40
N GLU A 74 6.86 -14.27 -12.12
CA GLU A 74 8.30 -14.18 -11.83
C GLU A 74 8.56 -13.43 -10.51
N PHE A 75 7.81 -12.35 -10.27
CA PHE A 75 7.87 -11.62 -9.00
C PHE A 75 7.54 -12.52 -7.79
N LYS A 76 6.50 -13.36 -7.91
CA LYS A 76 6.14 -14.37 -6.90
C LYS A 76 7.27 -15.37 -6.67
N ARG A 77 7.85 -15.93 -7.75
CA ARG A 77 8.97 -16.90 -7.64
C ARG A 77 10.17 -16.30 -6.91
N LEU A 78 10.55 -15.07 -7.25
CA LEU A 78 11.64 -14.38 -6.56
C LEU A 78 11.36 -14.19 -5.08
N ILE A 79 10.13 -13.82 -4.70
CA ILE A 79 9.74 -13.73 -3.28
C ILE A 79 9.83 -15.11 -2.61
N GLU A 80 9.31 -16.16 -3.24
CA GLU A 80 9.38 -17.52 -2.70
C GLU A 80 10.81 -18.01 -2.48
N ASP A 81 11.73 -17.69 -3.40
CA ASP A 81 13.14 -18.04 -3.26
C ASP A 81 13.82 -17.24 -2.14
N MET A 82 13.51 -15.95 -2.00
CA MET A 82 13.99 -15.15 -0.87
C MET A 82 13.43 -15.64 0.47
N LEU A 83 12.18 -16.12 0.51
CA LEU A 83 11.58 -16.68 1.72
C LEU A 83 12.33 -17.91 2.21
N LYS A 84 12.69 -18.83 1.30
CA LYS A 84 13.48 -20.04 1.63
C LYS A 84 14.80 -19.66 2.30
N LEU A 85 15.50 -18.65 1.79
CA LEU A 85 16.78 -18.19 2.33
C LEU A 85 16.63 -17.42 3.65
N SER A 86 15.57 -16.61 3.78
CA SER A 86 15.35 -15.80 4.99
C SER A 86 15.13 -16.65 6.25
N ALA A 87 14.58 -17.86 6.07
CA ALA A 87 14.37 -18.83 7.13
C ALA A 87 15.67 -19.47 7.67
N GLU A 88 16.80 -19.32 6.97
CA GLU A 88 18.08 -19.92 7.33
C GLU A 88 19.00 -18.98 8.15
N THR A 89 18.50 -17.86 8.67
CA THR A 89 19.36 -16.92 9.42
C THR A 89 19.47 -17.34 10.91
N PRO A 90 20.63 -17.84 11.40
CA PRO A 90 20.84 -17.97 12.84
C PRO A 90 20.77 -16.59 13.50
N PRO A 91 20.30 -16.50 14.76
CA PRO A 91 20.13 -15.21 15.43
C PRO A 91 21.43 -14.43 15.39
N LYS A 92 21.39 -13.18 14.92
CA LYS A 92 22.51 -12.24 15.06
C LYS A 92 22.77 -12.08 16.55
N THR A 93 23.73 -12.83 17.09
CA THR A 93 24.21 -12.69 18.45
C THR A 93 24.76 -11.27 18.56
N HIS A 94 24.05 -10.39 19.27
CA HIS A 94 24.62 -9.13 19.71
C HIS A 94 25.72 -9.51 20.71
N GLN A 95 26.97 -9.49 20.26
CA GLN A 95 28.11 -9.68 21.13
C GLN A 95 28.33 -8.36 21.89
N PRO A 96 28.55 -8.41 23.22
CA PRO A 96 28.43 -7.26 24.13
C PRO A 96 29.45 -6.14 23.88
#